data_AF-A0A7Y8HNW6-F1
#
_entry.id   AF-A0A7Y8HNW6-F1
#
_cell.length_a   1.000
_cell.length_b   1.000
_cell.length_c   1.000
_cell.angle_alpha   90.00
_cell.angle_beta   90.00
_cell.angle_gamma   90.00
#
_symmetry.space_group_name_H-M   'P 1'
#
loop_
_entity.id
_entity.type
_entity.pdbx_description
1 polymer ?
#
loop_
_entity_poly.entity_id
_entity_poly.type
_entity_poly.pdbx_seq_one_letter_code
_entity_poly.pdbx_strand_id
1 'polypeptide(L)'
;MLPLQPVFGEGGARRDVVRQEEQNLKDALEHAKEAVDHGKQGHAEALLAHAEAALQHALKGGKDHPHVNEGIAHLKEAIEHGKAGHADVATKHAETAVMHLSQGK
;
A
#
# COMPACT_ATOMS: atom_id res chain seq x y z
N MET A 1 3.16 -14.54 53.68
CA MET A 1 2.77 -15.12 52.38
C MET A 1 1.85 -14.16 51.67
N LEU A 2 2.28 -13.60 50.53
CA LEU A 2 1.43 -13.02 49.48
C LEU A 2 2.30 -12.84 48.23
N PRO A 3 2.00 -13.47 47.08
CA PRO A 3 2.66 -13.16 45.82
C PRO A 3 1.85 -12.04 45.13
N LEU A 4 2.47 -10.88 44.93
CA LEU A 4 1.94 -9.87 44.02
C LEU A 4 2.47 -10.15 42.61
N GLN A 5 1.53 -10.36 41.69
CA GLN A 5 1.72 -10.81 40.32
C GLN A 5 2.47 -9.76 39.47
N PRO A 6 3.24 -10.18 38.43
CA PRO A 6 3.83 -9.24 37.49
C PRO A 6 2.76 -8.78 36.48
N VAL A 7 2.55 -7.47 36.41
CA VAL A 7 1.79 -6.83 35.31
C VAL A 7 2.64 -6.95 34.05
N PHE A 8 2.40 -8.00 33.26
CA PHE A 8 2.95 -8.12 31.92
C PHE A 8 2.21 -7.16 30.98
N GLY A 9 2.98 -6.40 30.19
CA GLY A 9 2.48 -5.34 29.31
C GLY A 9 1.67 -5.85 28.12
N GLU A 10 0.40 -5.46 28.05
CA GLU A 10 -0.45 -5.63 26.85
C GLU A 10 -0.46 -4.38 25.94
N GLY A 11 0.24 -3.31 26.31
CA GLY A 11 0.20 -2.02 25.58
C GLY A 11 1.26 -1.82 24.48
N GLY A 12 2.32 -2.64 24.44
CA GLY A 12 3.42 -2.50 23.48
C GLY A 12 3.05 -3.01 22.08
N ALA A 13 2.61 -4.26 22.00
CA ALA A 13 2.36 -4.95 20.74
C ALA A 13 1.37 -4.22 19.81
N ARG A 14 0.31 -3.62 20.36
CA ARG A 14 -0.66 -2.85 19.54
C ARG A 14 -0.06 -1.57 18.95
N ARG A 15 0.85 -0.89 19.67
CA ARG A 15 1.50 0.33 19.17
C ARG A 15 2.49 0.03 18.05
N ASP A 16 3.16 -1.11 18.14
CA ASP A 16 4.12 -1.55 17.11
C ASP A 16 3.42 -1.96 15.81
N VAL A 17 2.25 -2.62 15.91
CA VAL A 17 1.40 -2.94 14.74
C VAL A 17 0.94 -1.68 14.02
N VAL A 18 0.40 -0.69 14.73
CA VAL A 18 -0.07 0.57 14.11
C VAL A 18 1.07 1.34 13.44
N ARG A 19 2.26 1.37 14.05
CA ARG A 19 3.44 1.97 13.42
C ARG A 19 3.86 1.24 12.15
N GLN A 20 3.78 -0.10 12.16
CA GLN A 20 4.12 -0.91 11.00
C GLN A 20 3.10 -0.71 9.87
N GLU A 21 1.81 -0.62 10.18
CA GLU A 21 0.75 -0.29 9.23
C GLU A 21 0.98 1.08 8.59
N GLU A 22 1.29 2.11 9.39
CA GLU A 22 1.59 3.45 8.88
C GLU A 22 2.85 3.46 7.98
N GLN A 23 3.88 2.69 8.33
CA GLN A 23 5.06 2.54 7.47
C GLN A 23 4.71 1.84 6.17
N ASN A 24 3.95 0.75 6.22
CA ASN A 24 3.49 0.05 5.03
C ASN A 24 2.67 0.98 4.13
N LEU A 25 1.83 1.86 4.67
CA LEU A 25 1.10 2.83 3.86
C LEU A 25 2.01 3.85 3.17
N LYS A 26 3.07 4.31 3.84
CA LYS A 26 4.08 5.19 3.24
C LYS A 26 4.81 4.48 2.10
N ASP A 27 5.30 3.27 2.33
CA ASP A 27 5.99 2.47 1.32
C ASP A 27 5.08 2.15 0.13
N ALA A 28 3.81 1.84 0.40
CA ALA A 28 2.80 1.63 -0.65
C ALA A 28 2.60 2.87 -1.52
N LEU A 29 2.52 4.05 -0.88
CA LEU A 29 2.35 5.32 -1.57
C LEU A 29 3.59 5.68 -2.41
N GLU A 30 4.79 5.43 -1.89
CA GLU A 30 6.04 5.68 -2.62
C GLU A 30 6.12 4.82 -3.87
N HIS A 31 5.94 3.50 -3.73
CA HIS A 31 5.92 2.61 -4.89
C HIS A 31 4.78 2.93 -5.87
N ALA A 32 3.60 3.31 -5.40
CA ALA A 32 2.51 3.71 -6.30
C ALA A 32 2.87 4.96 -7.11
N LYS A 33 3.61 5.93 -6.53
CA LYS A 33 4.12 7.10 -7.27
C LYS A 33 5.16 6.70 -8.31
N GLU A 34 6.12 5.84 -7.94
CA GLU A 34 7.10 5.32 -8.91
C GLU A 34 6.43 4.57 -10.07
N ALA A 35 5.35 3.81 -9.79
CA ALA A 35 4.56 3.17 -10.84
C ALA A 35 3.95 4.19 -11.81
N VAL A 36 3.45 5.34 -11.31
CA VAL A 36 2.94 6.44 -12.13
C VAL A 36 4.05 7.07 -12.97
N ASP A 37 5.19 7.38 -12.35
CA ASP A 37 6.33 8.01 -13.04
C ASP A 37 6.86 7.12 -14.17
N HIS A 38 7.00 5.82 -13.92
CA HIS A 38 7.39 4.85 -14.94
C HIS A 38 6.31 4.63 -16.00
N GLY A 39 5.05 4.63 -15.61
CA GLY A 39 3.91 4.57 -16.52
C GLY A 39 3.87 5.71 -17.53
N LYS A 40 4.13 6.94 -17.07
CA LYS A 40 4.23 8.14 -17.92
C LYS A 40 5.38 8.09 -18.92
N GLN A 41 6.43 7.32 -18.61
CA GLN A 41 7.56 7.06 -19.50
C GLN A 41 7.30 5.90 -20.47
N GLY A 42 6.17 5.19 -20.34
CA GLY A 42 5.87 4.00 -21.12
C GLY A 42 6.63 2.75 -20.65
N HIS A 43 7.27 2.79 -19.48
CA HIS A 43 8.01 1.67 -18.91
C HIS A 43 7.07 0.68 -18.23
N ALA A 44 6.31 -0.09 -19.02
CA ALA A 44 5.27 -0.99 -18.52
C ALA A 44 5.78 -2.01 -17.48
N GLU A 45 6.97 -2.59 -17.68
CA GLU A 45 7.56 -3.55 -16.74
C GLU A 45 7.92 -2.91 -15.39
N ALA A 46 8.48 -1.70 -15.41
CA ALA A 46 8.81 -0.97 -14.18
C ALA A 46 7.55 -0.52 -13.45
N LEU A 47 6.54 0.00 -14.18
CA LEU A 47 5.22 0.28 -13.62
C LEU A 47 4.67 -0.95 -12.89
N LEU A 48 4.74 -2.11 -13.53
CA LEU A 48 4.20 -3.36 -12.97
C LEU A 48 4.91 -3.72 -11.66
N ALA A 49 6.24 -3.70 -11.66
CA ALA A 49 7.03 -4.06 -10.48
C ALA A 49 6.70 -3.15 -9.29
N HIS A 50 6.63 -1.84 -9.53
CA HIS A 50 6.26 -0.87 -8.51
C HIS A 50 4.80 -1.00 -8.06
N ALA A 51 3.86 -1.27 -8.97
CA ALA A 51 2.45 -1.51 -8.62
C ALA A 51 2.27 -2.78 -7.77
N GLU A 52 3.00 -3.87 -8.09
CA GLU A 52 3.00 -5.10 -7.30
C GLU A 52 3.60 -4.87 -5.89
N ALA A 53 4.70 -4.13 -5.80
CA ALA A 53 5.30 -3.75 -4.51
C ALA A 53 4.34 -2.89 -3.68
N ALA A 54 3.73 -1.87 -4.29
CA ALA A 54 2.74 -1.03 -3.65
C ALA A 54 1.56 -1.84 -3.10
N LEU A 55 1.08 -2.82 -3.85
CA LEU A 55 -0.02 -3.70 -3.43
C LEU A 55 0.36 -4.53 -2.20
N GLN A 56 1.56 -5.09 -2.17
CA GLN A 56 2.04 -5.88 -1.02
C GLN A 56 2.10 -5.05 0.26
N HIS A 57 2.55 -3.79 0.16
CA HIS A 57 2.59 -2.88 1.29
C HIS A 57 1.17 -2.43 1.70
N ALA A 58 0.32 -2.04 0.74
CA ALA A 58 -1.05 -1.59 1.04
C ALA A 58 -1.88 -2.68 1.74
N LEU A 59 -1.71 -3.96 1.37
CA LEU A 59 -2.36 -5.09 2.04
C LEU A 59 -1.97 -5.25 3.52
N LYS A 60 -0.81 -4.71 3.91
CA LYS A 60 -0.29 -4.69 5.29
C LYS A 60 -0.48 -3.33 5.97
N GLY A 61 -1.14 -2.37 5.31
CA GLY A 61 -1.36 -1.01 5.79
C GLY A 61 -2.64 -0.80 6.61
N GLY A 62 -3.29 -1.89 7.04
CA GLY A 62 -4.58 -1.82 7.73
C GLY A 62 -5.75 -1.74 6.75
N LYS A 63 -6.52 -2.84 6.64
CA LYS A 63 -7.68 -2.94 5.73
C LYS A 63 -8.94 -2.27 6.27
N ASP A 64 -8.91 -1.80 7.52
CA ASP A 64 -10.01 -1.08 8.14
C ASP A 64 -10.19 0.34 7.57
N HIS A 65 -9.23 0.81 6.76
CA HIS A 65 -9.29 2.11 6.09
C HIS A 65 -9.92 1.98 4.69
N PRO A 66 -11.09 2.59 4.43
CA PRO A 66 -11.78 2.47 3.14
C PRO A 66 -10.93 2.98 1.98
N HIS A 67 -10.16 4.05 2.19
CA HIS A 67 -9.23 4.55 1.18
C HIS A 67 -8.10 3.57 0.86
N VAL A 68 -7.62 2.79 1.82
CA VAL A 68 -6.60 1.76 1.56
C VAL A 68 -7.17 0.64 0.70
N ASN A 69 -8.42 0.24 0.94
CA ASN A 69 -9.10 -0.77 0.11
C ASN A 69 -9.33 -0.29 -1.33
N GLU A 70 -9.77 0.95 -1.53
CA GLU A 70 -9.92 1.54 -2.86
C GLU A 70 -8.56 1.65 -3.57
N GLY A 71 -7.51 2.06 -2.84
CA GLY A 71 -6.13 2.06 -3.34
C GLY A 71 -5.68 0.67 -3.79
N ILE A 72 -5.96 -0.36 -2.99
CA ILE A 72 -5.68 -1.77 -3.32
C ILE A 72 -6.43 -2.21 -4.59
N ALA A 73 -7.70 -1.84 -4.73
CA ALA A 73 -8.49 -2.19 -5.91
C ALA A 73 -7.86 -1.58 -7.18
N HIS A 74 -7.53 -0.29 -7.13
CA HIS A 74 -6.88 0.38 -8.26
C HIS A 74 -5.47 -0.16 -8.56
N LEU A 75 -4.69 -0.56 -7.55
CA LEU A 75 -3.40 -1.22 -7.79
C LEU A 75 -3.55 -2.55 -8.53
N LYS A 76 -4.59 -3.34 -8.23
CA LYS A 76 -4.87 -4.58 -8.95
C LYS A 76 -5.21 -4.32 -10.42
N GLU A 77 -6.05 -3.33 -10.69
CA GLU A 77 -6.36 -2.91 -12.06
C GLU A 77 -5.12 -2.40 -12.79
N ALA A 78 -4.25 -1.64 -12.12
CA ALA A 78 -2.99 -1.18 -12.69
C ALA A 78 -2.08 -2.36 -13.09
N ILE A 79 -2.00 -3.39 -12.25
CA ILE A 79 -1.24 -4.62 -12.53
C ILE A 79 -1.86 -5.39 -13.69
N GLU A 80 -3.19 -5.56 -13.72
CA GLU A 80 -3.89 -6.27 -14.79
C GLU A 80 -3.67 -5.59 -16.15
N HIS A 81 -3.91 -4.28 -16.22
CA HIS A 81 -3.66 -3.49 -17.41
C HIS A 81 -2.17 -3.42 -17.79
N GLY A 82 -1.27 -3.37 -16.79
CA GLY A 82 0.18 -3.41 -17.00
C GLY A 82 0.64 -4.72 -17.65
N LYS A 83 0.12 -5.88 -17.19
CA LYS A 83 0.39 -7.20 -17.79
C LYS A 83 -0.15 -7.31 -19.22
N ALA A 84 -1.25 -6.64 -19.51
CA ALA A 84 -1.82 -6.56 -20.85
C ALA A 84 -1.07 -5.60 -21.80
N GLY A 85 -0.03 -4.89 -21.31
CA GLY A 85 0.70 -3.89 -22.10
C GLY A 85 -0.02 -2.54 -22.24
N HIS A 86 -1.14 -2.34 -21.54
CA HIS A 86 -1.89 -1.09 -21.51
C HIS A 86 -1.29 -0.10 -20.51
N ALA A 87 -0.04 0.33 -20.75
CA ALA A 87 0.71 1.17 -19.82
C ALA A 87 0.00 2.48 -19.46
N ASP A 88 -0.73 3.07 -20.41
CA ASP A 88 -1.52 4.29 -20.23
C ASP A 88 -2.71 4.09 -19.28
N VAL A 89 -3.45 2.98 -19.43
CA VAL A 89 -4.56 2.64 -18.54
C VAL A 89 -4.05 2.25 -17.16
N ALA A 90 -2.96 1.48 -17.12
CA ALA A 90 -2.29 1.10 -15.89
C ALA A 90 -1.82 2.34 -15.09
N THR A 91 -1.28 3.35 -15.79
CA THR A 91 -0.87 4.62 -15.18
C THR A 91 -2.04 5.34 -14.52
N LYS A 92 -3.21 5.42 -15.18
CA LYS A 92 -4.41 6.07 -14.61
C LYS A 92 -4.89 5.37 -13.35
N HIS A 93 -4.86 4.04 -13.34
CA HIS A 93 -5.18 3.27 -12.16
C HIS A 93 -4.16 3.49 -11.04
N ALA A 94 -2.87 3.54 -11.35
CA ALA A 94 -1.82 3.87 -10.38
C ALA A 94 -1.98 5.30 -9.81
N GLU A 95 -2.35 6.29 -10.62
CA GLU A 95 -2.63 7.66 -10.15
C GLU A 95 -3.82 7.70 -9.18
N THR A 96 -4.88 6.96 -9.50
CA THR A 96 -6.06 6.84 -8.64
C THR A 96 -5.71 6.11 -7.33
N ALA A 97 -4.85 5.09 -7.40
CA ALA A 97 -4.34 4.42 -6.22
C ALA A 97 -3.54 5.36 -5.31
N VAL A 98 -2.64 6.20 -5.89
CA VAL A 98 -1.89 7.22 -5.14
C VAL A 98 -2.82 8.19 -4.41
N MET A 99 -3.88 8.66 -5.09
CA MET A 99 -4.87 9.55 -4.48
C MET A 99 -5.49 8.90 -3.24
N HIS A 100 -5.98 7.66 -3.35
CA HIS A 100 -6.60 6.96 -2.23
C HIS A 100 -5.60 6.62 -1.12
N LEU A 101 -4.42 6.09 -1.43
CA LEU A 101 -3.40 5.75 -0.43
C LEU A 101 -2.91 6.99 0.34
N SER A 102 -2.89 8.17 -0.29
CA SER A 102 -2.55 9.42 0.40
C SER A 102 -3.57 9.84 1.46
N GLN A 103 -4.81 9.34 1.34
CA GLN A 103 -5.93 9.56 2.27
C GLN A 103 -6.10 8.41 3.27
N GLY A 104 -5.29 7.35 3.17
CA GLY A 104 -5.39 6.15 4.00
C GLY A 104 -4.82 6.29 5.42
N LYS A 105 -4.73 7.50 5.98
CA LYS A 105 -4.23 7.77 7.33
C LYS A 105 -5.36 7.97 8.34
#